data_AF-A0AAJ4ZP66-F1
#
_entry.id   AF-A0AAJ4ZP66-F1
#
_cell.length_a   1.000
_cell.length_b   1.000
_cell.length_c   1.000
_cell.angle_alpha   90.00
_cell.angle_beta   90.00
_cell.angle_gamma   90.00
#
_symmetry.space_group_name_H-M   'P 1'
#
loop_
_entity.id
_entity.type
_entity.pdbx_description
1 polymer ?
#
loop_
_entity_poly.entity_id
_entity_poly.type
_entity_poly.pdbx_seq_one_letter_code
_entity_poly.pdbx_strand_id
1 'polypeptide(L)'
;MTTLLHVAVSPREARSHSRRGAQLVLGQLAEAASGLRIIERDLAATPLPHPDAGFVEASLMPDANRTDAHRAELVLSETLIAELEAADAVLISTPVHNYTVPSVLKAWIDLVVRPGRTFRGSPQGKVGMLADRPVLVVSASGGNFDGAHAQTDFLMPYLRYVFATMGIRQVEGIRLQNMGRPDVAPHAFDRFRQELADRLLLMPLVA
;
A
#
# COMPACT_ATOMS: atom_id res chain seq x y z
N MET A 1 -7.33 7.27 -19.48
CA MET A 1 -6.48 8.05 -18.57
C MET A 1 -6.20 7.14 -17.40
N THR A 2 -4.95 6.73 -17.22
CA THR A 2 -4.55 5.76 -16.21
C THR A 2 -4.42 6.43 -14.85
N THR A 3 -4.98 5.84 -13.80
CA THR A 3 -4.96 6.38 -12.43
C THR A 3 -4.13 5.49 -11.50
N LEU A 4 -3.12 6.06 -10.88
CA LEU A 4 -2.29 5.41 -9.85
C LEU A 4 -2.61 6.00 -8.48
N LEU A 5 -2.92 5.15 -7.50
CA LEU A 5 -2.92 5.55 -6.09
C LEU A 5 -1.52 5.35 -5.51
N HIS A 6 -0.85 6.42 -5.09
CA HIS A 6 0.42 6.35 -4.38
C HIS A 6 0.21 6.58 -2.88
N VAL A 7 0.38 5.53 -2.08
CA VAL A 7 0.37 5.57 -0.62
C VAL A 7 1.80 5.76 -0.11
N ALA A 8 2.14 6.97 0.33
CA ALA A 8 3.45 7.32 0.86
C ALA A 8 3.48 7.28 2.38
N VAL A 9 4.40 6.50 2.98
CA VAL A 9 4.34 6.15 4.41
C VAL A 9 5.46 6.78 5.24
N SER A 10 6.64 6.99 4.66
CA SER A 10 7.82 7.38 5.43
C SER A 10 7.78 8.85 5.85
N PRO A 11 8.02 9.19 7.13
CA PRO A 11 8.11 10.60 7.58
C PRO A 11 9.47 11.24 7.27
N ARG A 12 10.40 10.51 6.65
CA ARG A 12 11.76 11.01 6.40
C ARG A 12 11.90 11.88 5.14
N GLU A 13 10.79 12.21 4.49
CA GLU A 13 10.73 13.08 3.30
C GLU A 13 11.82 12.74 2.27
N ALA A 14 12.60 13.72 1.80
CA ALA A 14 13.69 13.55 0.83
C ALA A 14 14.80 12.59 1.28
N ARG A 15 14.96 12.37 2.60
CA ARG A 15 15.93 11.42 3.17
C ARG A 15 15.41 9.98 3.19
N SER A 16 14.15 9.75 2.79
CA SER A 16 13.54 8.43 2.77
C SER A 16 13.98 7.63 1.55
N HIS A 17 14.55 6.45 1.79
CA HIS A 17 14.91 5.53 0.71
C HIS A 17 13.68 4.95 0.00
N SER A 18 12.60 4.62 0.71
CA SER A 18 11.39 4.10 0.08
C SER A 18 10.71 5.16 -0.80
N ARG A 19 10.69 6.43 -0.37
CA ARG A 19 10.18 7.53 -1.23
C ARG A 19 11.05 7.73 -2.46
N ARG A 20 12.39 7.72 -2.32
CA ARG A 20 13.31 7.79 -3.46
C ARG A 20 13.10 6.63 -4.45
N GLY A 21 12.90 5.41 -3.96
CA GLY A 21 12.55 4.26 -4.79
C GLY A 21 11.23 4.49 -5.54
N ALA A 22 10.20 4.99 -4.85
CA ALA A 22 8.91 5.32 -5.48
C ALA A 22 9.03 6.41 -6.55
N GLN A 23 9.87 7.43 -6.37
CA GLN A 23 10.12 8.44 -7.41
C GLN A 23 10.73 7.83 -8.69
N LEU A 24 11.55 6.79 -8.57
CA LEU A 24 12.03 6.05 -9.75
C LEU A 24 10.88 5.31 -10.45
N VAL A 25 9.97 4.69 -9.70
CA VAL A 25 8.76 4.06 -10.26
C VAL A 25 7.89 5.09 -10.99
N LEU A 26 7.60 6.21 -10.34
CA LEU A 26 6.76 7.28 -10.90
C LEU A 26 7.37 7.89 -12.14
N GLY A 27 8.69 8.12 -12.15
CA GLY A 27 9.40 8.62 -13.33
C GLY A 27 9.28 7.68 -14.53
N GLN A 28 9.49 6.38 -14.33
CA GLN A 28 9.33 5.38 -15.38
C GLN A 28 7.88 5.27 -15.87
N LEU A 29 6.89 5.31 -14.96
CA LEU A 29 5.48 5.30 -15.35
C LEU A 29 5.07 6.55 -16.12
N ALA A 30 5.61 7.73 -15.77
CA ALA A 30 5.33 8.97 -16.47
C ALA A 30 5.91 8.99 -17.90
N GLU A 31 7.07 8.36 -18.12
CA GLU A 31 7.64 8.17 -19.47
C GLU A 31 6.82 7.19 -20.30
N ALA A 32 6.26 6.15 -19.67
CA ALA A 32 5.58 5.06 -20.34
C ALA A 32 4.10 5.34 -20.63
N ALA A 33 3.41 6.07 -19.74
CA ALA A 33 1.97 6.32 -19.84
C ALA A 33 1.66 7.82 -19.96
N SER A 34 1.31 8.27 -21.17
CA SER A 34 0.84 9.64 -21.41
C SER A 34 -0.48 9.89 -20.66
N GLY A 35 -0.52 10.87 -19.77
CA GLY A 35 -1.74 11.21 -19.02
C GLY A 35 -1.95 10.38 -17.75
N LEU A 36 -0.87 9.90 -17.11
CA LEU A 36 -0.94 9.32 -15.78
C LEU A 36 -1.50 10.33 -14.77
N ARG A 37 -2.64 9.99 -14.16
CA ARG A 37 -3.19 10.71 -13.00
C ARG A 37 -2.69 10.02 -11.73
N ILE A 38 -2.12 10.80 -10.81
CA ILE A 38 -1.68 10.29 -9.51
C ILE A 38 -2.64 10.81 -8.44
N ILE A 39 -3.23 9.88 -7.68
CA ILE A 39 -3.88 10.17 -6.40
C ILE A 39 -2.82 9.97 -5.33
N GLU A 40 -2.39 11.03 -4.67
CA GLU A 40 -1.35 10.95 -3.63
C GLU A 40 -1.97 10.88 -2.23
N ARG A 41 -1.59 9.86 -1.48
CA ARG A 41 -1.99 9.64 -0.09
C ARG A 41 -0.74 9.59 0.80
N ASP A 42 -0.28 10.75 1.23
CA ASP A 42 0.87 10.87 2.14
C ASP A 42 0.42 10.72 3.60
N LEU A 43 0.64 9.52 4.15
CA LEU A 43 0.26 9.16 5.52
C LEU A 43 1.17 9.76 6.59
N ALA A 44 2.32 10.33 6.21
CA ALA A 44 3.19 11.04 7.14
C ALA A 44 2.86 12.53 7.19
N ALA A 45 2.57 13.14 6.04
CA ALA A 45 2.19 14.55 5.95
C ALA A 45 0.75 14.79 6.42
N THR A 46 -0.16 13.85 6.15
CA THR A 46 -1.55 13.89 6.62
C THR A 46 -1.88 12.56 7.31
N PRO A 47 -1.46 12.38 8.57
CA PRO A 47 -1.75 11.18 9.33
C PRO A 47 -3.25 10.94 9.45
N LEU A 48 -3.65 9.67 9.35
CA LEU A 48 -5.04 9.27 9.52
C LEU A 48 -5.33 9.04 11.00
N PRO A 49 -6.56 9.33 11.47
CA PRO A 49 -6.99 8.94 12.79
C PRO A 49 -6.97 7.42 12.92
N HIS A 50 -6.74 6.94 14.14
CA HIS A 50 -6.95 5.54 14.44
C HIS A 50 -8.45 5.24 14.53
N PRO A 51 -8.89 4.03 14.14
CA PRO A 51 -10.25 3.57 14.40
C PRO A 51 -10.61 3.74 15.88
N ASP A 52 -11.67 4.49 16.15
CA ASP A 52 -12.24 4.65 17.50
C ASP A 52 -13.51 3.80 17.67
N ALA A 53 -14.18 3.95 18.83
CA ALA A 53 -15.38 3.18 19.13
C ALA A 53 -16.53 3.46 18.13
N GLY A 54 -16.72 4.73 17.74
CA GLY A 54 -17.79 5.14 16.82
C GLY A 54 -17.57 4.56 15.43
N PHE A 55 -16.34 4.65 14.91
CA PHE A 55 -15.97 4.02 13.66
C PHE A 55 -16.18 2.50 13.68
N VAL A 56 -15.73 1.82 14.74
CA VAL A 56 -15.85 0.35 14.86
C VAL A 56 -17.31 -0.08 14.92
N GLU A 57 -18.14 0.61 15.72
CA GLU A 57 -19.58 0.35 15.80
C GLU A 57 -20.25 0.52 14.43
N ALA A 58 -20.02 1.65 13.76
CA ALA A 58 -20.58 1.94 12.46
C ALA A 58 -20.11 0.93 11.40
N SER A 59 -18.83 0.58 11.39
CA SER A 59 -18.21 -0.33 10.42
C SER A 59 -18.77 -1.75 10.50
N LEU A 60 -19.06 -2.25 11.70
CA LEU A 60 -19.65 -3.58 11.93
C LEU A 60 -21.16 -3.62 11.72
N MET A 61 -21.83 -2.47 11.72
CA MET A 61 -23.27 -2.37 11.53
C MET A 61 -23.66 -2.60 10.06
N PRO A 62 -24.70 -3.43 9.78
CA PRO A 62 -25.26 -3.55 8.43
C PRO A 62 -25.74 -2.20 7.89
N ASP A 63 -25.54 -1.94 6.58
CA ASP A 63 -25.88 -0.67 5.94
C ASP A 63 -27.32 -0.20 6.15
N ALA A 64 -28.26 -1.17 6.17
CA ALA A 64 -29.69 -0.92 6.39
C ALA A 64 -30.00 -0.35 7.79
N ASN A 65 -29.11 -0.58 8.76
CA ASN A 65 -29.30 -0.17 10.16
C ASN A 65 -28.51 1.12 10.49
N ARG A 66 -27.69 1.64 9.57
CA ARG A 66 -26.87 2.83 9.82
C ARG A 66 -27.71 4.11 9.80
N THR A 67 -27.59 4.90 10.87
CA THR A 67 -28.09 6.28 10.95
C THR A 67 -27.15 7.23 10.21
N ASP A 68 -27.55 8.50 10.07
CA ASP A 68 -26.68 9.53 9.48
C ASP A 68 -25.41 9.75 10.31
N ALA A 69 -25.50 9.63 11.64
CA ALA A 69 -24.34 9.70 12.52
C ALA A 69 -23.36 8.56 12.24
N HIS A 70 -23.84 7.32 12.10
CA HIS A 70 -22.98 6.18 11.74
C HIS A 70 -22.35 6.37 10.35
N ARG A 71 -23.07 6.94 9.38
CA ARG A 71 -22.51 7.23 8.05
C ARG A 71 -21.44 8.31 8.11
N ALA A 72 -21.59 9.31 8.97
CA ALA A 72 -20.61 10.37 9.18
C ALA A 72 -19.26 9.80 9.68
N GLU A 73 -19.28 8.84 10.62
CA GLU A 73 -18.08 8.14 11.10
C GLU A 73 -17.31 7.41 9.99
N LEU A 74 -18.00 7.00 8.93
CA LEU A 74 -17.42 6.21 7.84
C LEU A 74 -16.95 7.04 6.64
N VAL A 75 -17.20 8.35 6.61
CA VAL A 75 -16.89 9.22 5.45
C VAL A 75 -15.41 9.14 5.03
N LEU A 76 -14.50 9.18 6.00
CA LEU A 76 -13.07 9.07 5.71
C LEU A 76 -12.74 7.70 5.11
N SER A 77 -13.26 6.62 5.69
CA SER A 77 -13.05 5.26 5.17
C SER A 77 -13.62 5.09 3.77
N GLU A 78 -14.82 5.61 3.49
CA GLU A 78 -15.39 5.61 2.14
C GLU A 78 -14.51 6.36 1.15
N THR A 79 -13.94 7.50 1.55
CA THR A 79 -13.00 8.24 0.70
C THR A 79 -11.78 7.39 0.36
N LEU A 80 -11.16 6.76 1.36
CA LEU A 80 -9.95 5.94 1.16
C LEU A 80 -10.24 4.67 0.32
N ILE A 81 -11.42 4.07 0.48
CA ILE A 81 -11.85 2.92 -0.34
C ILE A 81 -12.15 3.37 -1.77
N ALA A 82 -12.79 4.52 -1.95
CA ALA A 82 -13.05 5.07 -3.28
C ALA A 82 -11.75 5.40 -4.04
N GLU A 83 -10.70 5.85 -3.35
CA GLU A 83 -9.37 6.02 -3.95
C GLU A 83 -8.78 4.70 -4.46
N LEU A 84 -8.95 3.61 -3.70
CA LEU A 84 -8.53 2.27 -4.12
C LEU A 84 -9.35 1.76 -5.31
N GLU A 85 -10.65 2.01 -5.33
CA GLU A 85 -11.55 1.58 -6.40
C GLU A 85 -11.32 2.36 -7.69
N ALA A 86 -11.02 3.66 -7.59
CA ALA A 86 -10.75 4.53 -8.73
C ALA A 86 -9.36 4.32 -9.36
N ALA A 87 -8.47 3.63 -8.66
CA ALA A 87 -7.11 3.39 -9.13
C ALA A 87 -7.01 2.11 -9.98
N ASP A 88 -6.35 2.22 -11.12
CA ASP A 88 -5.96 1.10 -11.98
C ASP A 88 -4.78 0.31 -11.36
N ALA A 89 -3.97 0.99 -10.54
CA ALA A 89 -2.90 0.38 -9.77
C ALA A 89 -2.63 1.11 -8.45
N VAL A 90 -1.94 0.42 -7.54
CA VAL A 90 -1.50 1.00 -6.27
C VAL A 90 0.02 0.91 -6.15
N LEU A 91 0.65 2.01 -5.78
CA LEU A 91 2.05 2.08 -5.36
C LEU A 91 2.10 2.35 -3.85
N ILE A 92 2.75 1.48 -3.09
CA ILE A 92 2.99 1.72 -1.65
C ILE A 92 4.47 1.90 -1.43
N SER A 93 4.86 3.05 -0.89
CA SER A 93 6.27 3.33 -0.54
C SER A 93 6.44 3.38 0.97
N THR A 94 7.04 2.33 1.55
CA THR A 94 7.05 2.13 3.00
C THR A 94 8.42 1.77 3.56
N PRO A 95 8.84 2.32 4.72
CA PRO A 95 9.90 1.71 5.49
C PRO A 95 9.39 0.42 6.15
N VAL A 96 10.31 -0.45 6.58
CA VAL A 96 10.04 -1.56 7.50
C VAL A 96 10.34 -1.09 8.91
N HIS A 97 9.32 -0.97 9.75
CA HIS A 97 9.48 -0.62 11.16
C HIS A 97 9.19 -1.84 12.02
N ASN A 98 10.15 -2.23 12.88
CA ASN A 98 10.02 -3.40 13.76
C ASN A 98 9.48 -4.62 13.00
N TYR A 99 10.13 -4.93 11.87
CA TYR A 99 9.86 -6.08 11.00
C TYR A 99 8.58 -6.03 10.13
N THR A 100 7.71 -5.04 10.29
CA THR A 100 6.43 -4.97 9.53
C THR A 100 6.06 -3.53 9.09
N VAL A 101 4.79 -3.34 8.72
CA VAL A 101 4.21 -2.05 8.34
C VAL A 101 4.35 -1.02 9.48
N PRO A 102 4.65 0.26 9.17
CA PRO A 102 4.55 1.35 10.14
C PRO A 102 3.11 1.54 10.64
N SER A 103 2.95 2.09 11.85
CA SER A 103 1.63 2.32 12.48
C SER A 103 0.68 3.16 11.63
N VAL A 104 1.20 4.17 10.92
CA VAL A 104 0.38 5.01 10.02
C VAL A 104 -0.15 4.23 8.81
N LEU A 105 0.63 3.29 8.26
CA LEU A 105 0.14 2.39 7.21
C LEU A 105 -0.87 1.39 7.77
N LYS A 106 -0.67 0.91 9.00
CA LYS A 106 -1.65 0.07 9.68
C LYS A 106 -2.98 0.79 9.91
N ALA A 107 -2.96 2.07 10.28
CA ALA A 107 -4.18 2.88 10.41
C ALA A 107 -4.92 3.01 9.07
N TRP A 108 -4.20 3.25 7.97
CA TRP A 108 -4.80 3.23 6.63
C TRP A 108 -5.44 1.86 6.31
N ILE A 109 -4.73 0.76 6.57
CA ILE A 109 -5.24 -0.61 6.38
C ILE A 109 -6.53 -0.83 7.18
N ASP A 110 -6.59 -0.38 8.44
CA ASP A 110 -7.77 -0.55 9.28
C ASP A 110 -8.98 0.23 8.78
N LEU A 111 -8.76 1.34 8.07
CA LEU A 111 -9.83 2.14 7.48
C LEU A 111 -10.31 1.58 6.14
N VAL A 112 -9.51 0.81 5.39
CA VAL A 112 -9.90 0.28 4.07
C VAL A 112 -10.35 -1.19 4.10
N VAL A 113 -9.91 -1.98 5.09
CA VAL A 113 -10.36 -3.37 5.26
C VAL A 113 -11.67 -3.38 6.04
N ARG A 114 -12.80 -3.16 5.35
CA ARG A 114 -14.12 -3.04 5.96
C ARG A 114 -15.07 -4.20 5.62
N PRO A 115 -15.71 -4.83 6.62
CA PRO A 115 -16.72 -5.85 6.39
C PRO A 115 -17.94 -5.23 5.71
N GLY A 116 -18.54 -5.99 4.79
CA GLY A 116 -19.68 -5.55 3.98
C GLY A 116 -19.35 -4.51 2.92
N ARG A 117 -18.11 -3.99 2.85
CA ARG A 117 -17.69 -2.98 1.87
C ARG A 117 -16.54 -3.43 0.97
N THR A 118 -15.42 -3.88 1.55
CA THR A 118 -14.26 -4.38 0.78
C THR A 118 -14.08 -5.89 0.89
N PHE A 119 -14.71 -6.52 1.88
CA PHE A 119 -14.85 -7.96 1.97
C PHE A 119 -16.18 -8.36 2.64
N ARG A 120 -16.62 -9.59 2.42
CA ARG A 120 -17.76 -10.20 3.14
C ARG A 120 -17.36 -11.54 3.76
N GLY A 121 -18.06 -11.95 4.81
CA GLY A 121 -17.91 -13.30 5.38
C GLY A 121 -18.62 -14.37 4.54
N SER A 122 -18.06 -15.57 4.54
CA SER A 122 -18.67 -16.80 4.06
C SER A 122 -18.29 -17.97 4.97
N PRO A 123 -18.96 -19.14 4.87
CA PRO A 123 -18.56 -20.34 5.61
C PRO A 123 -17.11 -20.79 5.33
N GLN A 124 -16.53 -20.38 4.19
CA GLN A 124 -15.15 -20.70 3.79
C GLN A 124 -14.14 -19.61 4.19
N GLY A 125 -14.57 -18.54 4.87
CA GLY A 125 -13.73 -17.43 5.30
C GLY A 125 -14.12 -16.09 4.69
N LYS A 126 -13.17 -15.16 4.57
CA LYS A 126 -13.42 -13.83 3.99
C LYS A 126 -13.34 -13.90 2.46
N VAL A 127 -14.30 -13.29 1.79
CA VAL A 127 -14.36 -13.15 0.33
C VAL A 127 -14.22 -11.67 -0.02
N GLY A 128 -13.17 -11.33 -0.77
CA GLY A 128 -12.94 -9.97 -1.25
C GLY A 128 -14.02 -9.48 -2.22
N MET A 129 -14.31 -8.18 -2.17
CA MET A 129 -15.37 -7.53 -2.94
C MET A 129 -14.84 -6.51 -3.95
N LEU A 130 -13.56 -6.13 -3.86
CA LEU A 130 -12.94 -5.25 -4.83
C LEU A 130 -12.50 -6.02 -6.07
N ALA A 131 -12.54 -5.36 -7.23
CA ALA A 131 -11.87 -5.86 -8.43
C ALA A 131 -10.37 -6.04 -8.16
N ASP A 132 -9.76 -7.03 -8.80
CA ASP A 132 -8.31 -7.23 -8.72
C ASP A 132 -7.57 -6.12 -9.47
N ARG A 133 -6.39 -5.75 -8.98
CA ARG A 133 -5.53 -4.72 -9.58
C ARG A 133 -4.08 -4.89 -9.12
N PRO A 134 -3.09 -4.48 -9.92
CA PRO A 134 -1.69 -4.54 -9.50
C PRO A 134 -1.40 -3.60 -8.33
N VAL A 135 -0.67 -4.12 -7.35
CA VAL A 135 -0.10 -3.39 -6.21
C VAL A 135 1.41 -3.61 -6.21
N LEU A 136 2.17 -2.53 -6.30
CA LEU A 136 3.62 -2.55 -6.16
C LEU A 136 4.02 -1.95 -4.80
N VAL A 137 4.74 -2.73 -4.00
CA VAL A 137 5.27 -2.31 -2.71
C VAL A 137 6.77 -2.03 -2.83
N VAL A 138 7.14 -0.76 -2.77
CA VAL A 138 8.53 -0.32 -2.61
C VAL A 138 8.84 -0.23 -1.12
N SER A 139 9.61 -1.20 -0.61
CA SER A 139 9.98 -1.24 0.80
C SER A 139 11.45 -0.87 1.03
N ALA A 140 11.74 -0.19 2.13
CA ALA A 140 13.12 0.08 2.58
C ALA A 140 13.37 -0.46 3.99
N SER A 141 14.42 -1.26 4.16
CA SER A 141 14.79 -1.90 5.43
C SER A 141 16.26 -1.66 5.81
N GLY A 142 16.52 -1.63 7.12
CA GLY A 142 17.88 -1.63 7.66
C GLY A 142 18.60 -2.96 7.47
N GLY A 143 17.90 -4.08 7.64
CA GLY A 143 18.42 -5.45 7.43
C GLY A 143 18.21 -6.00 6.03
N ASN A 144 18.77 -7.19 5.78
CA ASN A 144 18.54 -8.02 4.58
C ASN A 144 17.47 -9.10 4.84
N PHE A 145 16.92 -9.64 3.77
CA PHE A 145 15.94 -10.73 3.72
C PHE A 145 16.48 -11.93 2.92
N ASP A 146 17.72 -11.83 2.44
CA ASP A 146 18.44 -12.82 1.66
C ASP A 146 19.86 -13.05 2.20
N GLY A 147 20.40 -14.24 1.93
CA GLY A 147 21.76 -14.62 2.33
C GLY A 147 21.95 -14.79 3.84
N ALA A 148 23.19 -14.60 4.29
CA ALA A 148 23.55 -14.77 5.70
C ALA A 148 22.88 -13.70 6.58
N HIS A 149 22.42 -14.12 7.76
CA HIS A 149 21.73 -13.27 8.74
C HIS A 149 20.44 -12.59 8.23
N ALA A 150 19.82 -13.15 7.18
CA ALA A 150 18.52 -12.70 6.67
C ALA A 150 17.47 -12.64 7.79
N GLN A 151 16.79 -11.50 7.90
CA GLN A 151 15.65 -11.36 8.79
C GLN A 151 14.41 -12.02 8.18
N THR A 152 13.50 -12.49 9.02
CA THR A 152 12.20 -13.00 8.56
C THR A 152 11.39 -11.87 7.93
N ASP A 153 10.78 -12.16 6.79
CA ASP A 153 9.89 -11.23 6.11
C ASP A 153 8.45 -11.32 6.62
N PHE A 154 8.07 -10.39 7.50
CA PHE A 154 6.69 -10.23 7.93
C PHE A 154 5.91 -9.21 7.09
N LEU A 155 6.59 -8.35 6.33
CA LEU A 155 5.95 -7.26 5.59
C LEU A 155 5.14 -7.78 4.41
N MET A 156 5.78 -8.47 3.46
CA MET A 156 5.10 -8.86 2.21
C MET A 156 4.01 -9.92 2.42
N PRO A 157 4.21 -10.97 3.25
CA PRO A 157 3.13 -11.91 3.56
C PRO A 157 1.92 -11.23 4.20
N TYR A 158 2.14 -10.28 5.12
CA TYR A 158 1.07 -9.51 5.74
C TYR A 158 0.31 -8.66 4.71
N LEU A 159 1.02 -7.89 3.87
CA LEU A 159 0.37 -7.06 2.85
C LEU A 159 -0.38 -7.91 1.82
N ARG A 160 0.20 -9.01 1.35
CA ARG A 160 -0.49 -9.96 0.45
C ARG A 160 -1.78 -10.49 1.07
N TYR A 161 -1.75 -10.87 2.35
CA TYR A 161 -2.94 -11.34 3.05
C TYR A 161 -4.01 -10.25 3.19
N VAL A 162 -3.61 -9.03 3.55
CA VAL A 162 -4.50 -7.86 3.69
C VAL A 162 -5.18 -7.54 2.36
N PHE A 163 -4.42 -7.43 1.27
CA PHE A 163 -4.96 -7.14 -0.05
C PHE A 163 -5.84 -8.28 -0.58
N ALA A 164 -5.42 -9.54 -0.40
CA ALA A 164 -6.21 -10.70 -0.81
C ALA A 164 -7.54 -10.77 -0.07
N THR A 165 -7.58 -10.35 1.20
CA THR A 165 -8.82 -10.22 1.98
C THR A 165 -9.82 -9.30 1.28
N MET A 166 -9.36 -8.21 0.67
CA MET A 166 -10.20 -7.26 -0.07
C MET A 166 -10.48 -7.67 -1.53
N GLY A 167 -9.82 -8.72 -2.03
CA GLY A 167 -9.98 -9.24 -3.40
C GLY A 167 -8.81 -8.94 -4.34
N ILE A 168 -7.82 -8.18 -3.88
CA ILE A 168 -6.65 -7.76 -4.64
C ILE A 168 -5.52 -8.75 -4.43
N ARG A 169 -5.10 -9.46 -5.49
CA ARG A 169 -4.16 -10.60 -5.40
C ARG A 169 -2.82 -10.33 -6.06
N GLN A 170 -2.77 -9.40 -7.00
CA GLN A 170 -1.55 -9.03 -7.71
C GLN A 170 -0.70 -8.08 -6.86
N VAL A 171 -0.01 -8.61 -5.85
CA VAL A 171 0.78 -7.81 -4.90
C VAL A 171 2.25 -8.21 -4.95
N GLU A 172 3.04 -7.34 -5.56
CA GLU A 172 4.48 -7.52 -5.76
C GLU A 172 5.30 -6.54 -4.94
N GLY A 173 6.55 -6.92 -4.65
CA GLY A 173 7.46 -6.12 -3.85
C GLY A 173 8.81 -5.93 -4.51
N ILE A 174 9.38 -4.74 -4.36
CA ILE A 174 10.80 -4.44 -4.62
C ILE A 174 11.41 -3.89 -3.34
N ARG A 175 12.59 -4.38 -2.97
CA ARG A 175 13.21 -4.07 -1.67
C ARG A 175 14.50 -3.28 -1.83
N LEU A 176 14.56 -2.16 -1.13
CA LEU A 176 15.80 -1.46 -0.79
C LEU A 176 16.26 -2.00 0.57
N GLN A 177 17.22 -2.91 0.56
CA GLN A 177 17.72 -3.61 1.75
C GLN A 177 19.05 -3.05 2.21
N ASN A 178 19.45 -3.32 3.46
CA ASN A 178 20.72 -2.86 4.03
C ASN A 178 20.89 -1.33 4.08
N MET A 179 19.78 -0.58 4.11
CA MET A 179 19.80 0.88 3.96
C MET A 179 20.32 1.63 5.19
N GLY A 180 20.62 0.91 6.28
CA GLY A 180 21.37 1.46 7.42
C GLY A 180 22.87 1.58 7.17
N ARG A 181 23.38 1.02 6.07
CA ARG A 181 24.80 1.02 5.68
C ARG A 181 25.02 1.97 4.49
N PRO A 182 25.61 3.16 4.69
CA PRO A 182 25.73 4.18 3.65
C PRO A 182 26.50 3.72 2.40
N ASP A 183 27.50 2.86 2.58
CA ASP A 183 28.31 2.24 1.53
C ASP A 183 27.51 1.26 0.66
N VAL A 184 26.47 0.63 1.22
CA VAL A 184 25.63 -0.35 0.49
C VAL A 184 24.47 0.31 -0.24
N ALA A 185 24.02 1.48 0.22
CA ALA A 185 22.83 2.15 -0.31
C ALA A 185 22.87 2.41 -1.83
N PRO A 186 23.98 2.86 -2.46
CA PRO A 186 24.06 3.02 -3.92
C PRO A 186 23.79 1.71 -4.67
N HIS A 187 24.43 0.62 -4.27
CA HIS A 187 24.26 -0.70 -4.88
C HIS A 187 22.83 -1.25 -4.73
N ALA A 188 22.16 -0.94 -3.62
CA ALA A 188 20.75 -1.28 -3.45
C ALA A 188 19.86 -0.57 -4.48
N PHE A 189 20.14 0.68 -4.83
CA PHE A 189 19.42 1.40 -5.88
C PHE A 189 19.75 0.89 -7.29
N ASP A 190 20.96 0.41 -7.54
CA ASP A 190 21.30 -0.17 -8.84
C ASP A 190 20.53 -1.47 -9.07
N ARG A 191 20.48 -2.37 -8.07
CA ARG A 191 19.62 -3.56 -8.12
C ARG A 191 18.14 -3.20 -8.24
N PHE A 192 17.68 -2.20 -7.49
CA PHE A 192 16.31 -1.72 -7.60
C PHE A 192 15.95 -1.34 -9.04
N ARG A 193 16.82 -0.61 -9.75
CA ARG A 193 16.56 -0.22 -11.14
C ARG A 193 16.53 -1.41 -12.10
N GLN A 194 17.38 -2.42 -11.87
CA GLN A 194 17.38 -3.65 -12.66
C GLN A 194 16.07 -4.43 -12.48
N GLU A 195 15.60 -4.57 -11.24
CA GLU A 195 14.33 -5.27 -10.93
C GLU A 195 13.09 -4.47 -11.35
N LEU A 196 13.19 -3.13 -11.39
CA LEU A 196 12.05 -2.26 -11.66
C LEU A 196 11.45 -2.51 -13.05
N ALA A 197 12.29 -2.69 -14.07
CA ALA A 197 11.84 -2.94 -15.44
C ALA A 197 10.92 -4.19 -15.50
N ASP A 198 11.36 -5.29 -14.89
CA ASP A 198 10.59 -6.55 -14.85
C ASP A 198 9.28 -6.40 -14.09
N ARG A 199 9.25 -5.59 -13.04
CA ARG A 199 8.05 -5.38 -12.20
C ARG A 199 7.05 -4.45 -12.85
N LEU A 200 7.50 -3.46 -13.62
CA LEU A 200 6.61 -2.58 -14.37
C LEU A 200 5.85 -3.33 -15.47
N LEU A 201 6.44 -4.39 -16.06
CA LEU A 201 5.73 -5.27 -17.00
C LEU A 201 4.52 -5.98 -16.35
N LEU A 202 4.52 -6.13 -15.02
CA LEU A 202 3.42 -6.73 -14.26
C LEU A 202 2.36 -5.69 -13.84
N MET A 203 2.60 -4.41 -14.12
CA MET A 203 1.62 -3.33 -13.94
C MET A 203 1.09 -2.95 -15.32
N PRO A 204 -0.04 -3.52 -15.79
CA PRO A 204 -0.64 -3.19 -17.09
C PRO A 204 -1.26 -1.78 -17.09
N LEU A 205 -0.42 -0.77 -16.85
CA LEU A 205 -0.71 0.66 -16.92
C LEU A 205 -0.22 1.27 -18.23
N VAL A 206 0.51 0.49 -19.03
CA VAL A 206 1.27 0.88 -20.23
C VAL A 206 0.80 0.09 -21.47
N ALA A 207 -0.50 -0.19 -21.57
CA ALA A 207 -1.09 -0.76 -22.79
C ALA A 207 -1.60 0.36 -23.71
#